data_AF-A0A2N2Q109-F1
#
_entry.id   AF-A0A2N2Q109-F1
#
_cell.length_a   1.000
_cell.length_b   1.000
_cell.length_c   1.000
_cell.angle_alpha   90.00
_cell.angle_beta   90.00
_cell.angle_gamma   90.00
#
_symmetry.space_group_name_H-M   'P 1'
#
loop_
_entity.id
_entity.type
_entity.pdbx_description
1 polymer ?
#
loop_
_entity_poly.entity_id
_entity_poly.type
_entity_poly.pdbx_seq_one_letter_code
_entity_poly.pdbx_strand_id
1 'polypeptide(L)'
;MQSNYQVASTQTLSPAAHKVLRNTYMMLGLTMVPTVIGALIGMSIDFSFAAGSPIIFALVSLAVIYGMFFAVSANRNNSMGVVFLLGLTFIMGALLGPILQVALSLRNGGELVGLAAGGTGIIFLTLSAIASTTKRDFSFMGNFLLVGIILLIVASLANLFLQIPAFSLALSGVAVLLFSGFILYDVNRIVHGGETNYVMAT
;
A
#
# COMPACT_ATOMS: atom_id res chain seq x y z
N MET A 1 22.09 42.63 -28.45
CA MET A 1 21.04 42.05 -27.58
C MET A 1 21.21 40.53 -27.62
N GLN A 2 21.94 39.96 -26.66
CA GLN A 2 22.15 38.51 -26.58
C GLN A 2 21.02 37.91 -25.75
N SER A 3 20.13 37.18 -26.41
CA SER A 3 19.06 36.44 -25.76
C SER A 3 19.66 35.34 -24.90
N ASN A 4 19.58 35.49 -23.58
CA ASN A 4 19.80 34.43 -22.60
C ASN A 4 18.70 33.39 -22.76
N TYR A 5 18.90 32.44 -23.67
CA TYR A 5 18.16 31.20 -23.65
C TYR A 5 18.65 30.40 -22.45
N GLN A 6 18.03 30.60 -21.28
CA GLN A 6 18.08 29.64 -20.20
C GLN A 6 17.50 28.34 -20.74
N VAL A 7 18.39 27.45 -21.18
CA VAL A 7 18.06 26.06 -21.45
C VAL A 7 17.39 25.57 -20.18
N ALA A 8 16.08 25.29 -20.25
CA ALA A 8 15.33 24.72 -19.15
C ALA A 8 16.11 23.49 -18.71
N SER A 9 16.78 23.59 -17.57
CA SER A 9 17.57 22.50 -17.03
C SER A 9 16.62 21.32 -16.90
N THR A 10 16.81 20.30 -17.74
CA THR A 10 16.25 18.98 -17.49
C THR A 10 16.82 18.61 -16.13
N GLN A 11 16.04 18.83 -15.06
CA GLN A 11 16.38 18.37 -13.73
C GLN A 11 16.44 16.86 -13.84
N THR A 12 17.62 16.35 -14.16
CA THR A 12 17.95 14.96 -14.04
C THR A 12 17.80 14.65 -12.56
N LEU A 13 16.83 13.80 -12.23
CA LEU A 13 16.65 13.21 -10.91
C LEU A 13 18.03 12.94 -10.30
N SER A 14 18.28 13.51 -9.12
CA SER A 14 19.57 13.35 -8.42
C SER A 14 19.98 11.87 -8.42
N PRO A 15 21.27 11.52 -8.61
CA PRO A 15 21.74 10.14 -8.57
C PRO A 15 21.30 9.39 -7.30
N ALA A 16 21.12 10.10 -6.19
CA ALA A 16 20.58 9.56 -4.94
C ALA A 16 19.09 9.18 -5.05
N ALA A 17 18.25 10.06 -5.62
CA ALA A 17 16.82 9.80 -5.81
C ALA A 17 16.57 8.62 -6.76
N HIS A 18 17.33 8.53 -7.86
CA HIS A 18 17.30 7.37 -8.76
C HIS A 18 17.62 6.05 -8.05
N LYS A 19 18.63 6.04 -7.17
CA LYS A 19 19.01 4.85 -6.40
C LYS A 19 17.92 4.43 -5.43
N VAL A 20 17.30 5.37 -4.71
CA VAL A 20 16.20 5.08 -3.78
C VAL A 20 14.97 4.57 -4.53
N LEU A 21 14.58 5.21 -5.64
CA LEU A 21 13.47 4.76 -6.48
C LEU A 21 13.67 3.33 -6.98
N ARG A 22 14.83 3.03 -7.58
CA ARG A 22 15.12 1.68 -8.08
C ARG A 22 15.06 0.64 -6.97
N ASN A 23 15.70 0.93 -5.83
CA ASN A 23 15.72 0.00 -4.71
C ASN A 23 14.32 -0.17 -4.09
N THR A 24 13.51 0.88 -4.06
CA THR A 24 12.12 0.83 -3.59
C THR A 24 11.29 -0.05 -4.51
N TYR A 25 11.36 0.12 -5.84
CA TYR A 25 10.64 -0.77 -6.77
C TYR A 25 11.13 -2.22 -6.72
N MET A 26 12.43 -2.44 -6.56
CA MET A 26 12.97 -3.80 -6.36
C MET A 26 12.46 -4.42 -5.06
N MET A 27 12.41 -3.64 -3.98
CA MET A 27 11.91 -4.10 -2.69
C MET A 27 10.40 -4.34 -2.72
N LEU A 28 9.61 -3.44 -3.31
CA LEU A 28 8.17 -3.62 -3.54
C LEU A 28 7.91 -4.88 -4.39
N GLY A 29 8.70 -5.14 -5.43
CA GLY A 29 8.60 -6.39 -6.18
C GLY A 29 8.94 -7.61 -5.31
N LEU A 30 9.98 -7.50 -4.48
CA LEU A 30 10.41 -8.57 -3.58
C LEU A 30 9.38 -8.88 -2.49
N THR A 31 8.66 -7.88 -1.96
CA THR A 31 7.61 -8.09 -0.95
C THR A 31 6.36 -8.77 -1.50
N MET A 32 6.11 -8.71 -2.80
CA MET A 32 4.98 -9.42 -3.40
C MET A 32 5.14 -10.94 -3.27
N VAL A 33 6.38 -11.45 -3.28
CA VAL A 33 6.66 -12.90 -3.13
C VAL A 33 6.18 -13.44 -1.77
N PRO A 34 6.66 -12.96 -0.60
CA PRO A 34 6.16 -13.41 0.69
C PRO A 34 4.68 -13.08 0.88
N THR A 35 4.16 -11.99 0.30
CA THR A 35 2.71 -11.67 0.37
C THR A 35 1.88 -12.75 -0.31
N VAL A 36 2.25 -13.18 -1.51
CA VAL A 36 1.55 -14.26 -2.24
C VAL A 36 1.67 -15.58 -1.49
N ILE A 37 2.87 -15.94 -1.00
CA ILE A 37 3.06 -17.16 -0.20
C ILE A 37 2.22 -17.11 1.08
N GLY A 38 2.22 -15.98 1.77
CA GLY A 38 1.41 -15.73 2.95
C GLY A 38 -0.07 -15.89 2.66
N ALA A 39 -0.55 -15.33 1.56
CA ALA A 39 -1.95 -15.46 1.12
C ALA A 39 -2.33 -16.92 0.83
N LEU A 40 -1.48 -17.67 0.13
CA LEU A 40 -1.70 -19.10 -0.15
C LEU A 40 -1.76 -19.92 1.14
N ILE A 41 -0.85 -19.68 2.09
CA ILE A 41 -0.86 -20.35 3.39
C ILE A 41 -2.09 -19.92 4.19
N GLY A 42 -2.42 -18.63 4.19
CA GLY A 42 -3.59 -18.06 4.85
C GLY A 42 -4.86 -18.75 4.40
N MET A 43 -5.01 -19.02 3.11
CA MET A 43 -6.17 -19.77 2.59
C MET A 43 -6.31 -21.18 3.17
N SER A 44 -5.22 -21.81 3.61
CA SER A 44 -5.22 -23.14 4.24
C SER A 44 -5.35 -23.11 5.77
N ILE A 45 -5.34 -21.93 6.39
CA ILE A 45 -5.50 -21.78 7.85
C ILE A 45 -7.00 -21.77 8.20
N ASP A 46 -7.36 -22.52 9.23
CA ASP A 46 -8.68 -22.47 9.83
C ASP A 46 -8.84 -21.22 10.69
N PHE A 47 -9.50 -20.20 10.14
CA PHE A 47 -9.86 -18.97 10.86
C PHE A 47 -11.13 -19.13 11.71
N SER A 48 -11.52 -20.36 12.06
CA SER A 48 -12.67 -20.64 12.94
C SER A 48 -12.57 -19.89 14.29
N PHE A 49 -11.36 -19.67 14.78
CA PHE A 49 -11.11 -18.83 15.97
C PHE A 49 -11.47 -17.35 15.75
N ALA A 50 -11.27 -16.82 14.53
CA ALA A 50 -11.67 -15.47 14.16
C ALA A 50 -13.20 -15.32 14.10
N ALA A 51 -13.91 -16.37 13.70
CA ALA A 51 -15.37 -16.39 13.72
C ALA A 51 -15.95 -16.44 15.14
N GLY A 52 -15.30 -17.19 16.05
CA GLY A 52 -15.70 -17.30 17.46
C GLY A 52 -15.42 -16.05 18.31
N SER A 53 -14.34 -15.32 18.00
CA SER A 53 -13.99 -14.08 18.71
C SER A 53 -13.41 -12.99 17.79
N PRO A 54 -14.25 -12.33 16.98
CA PRO A 54 -13.81 -11.36 15.97
C PRO A 54 -12.97 -10.21 16.54
N ILE A 55 -13.32 -9.75 17.73
CA ILE A 55 -12.63 -8.64 18.42
C ILE A 55 -11.24 -9.08 18.87
N ILE A 56 -11.09 -10.28 19.43
CA ILE A 56 -9.79 -10.80 19.89
C ILE A 56 -8.88 -11.02 18.68
N PHE A 57 -9.40 -11.59 17.59
CA PHE A 57 -8.65 -11.72 16.35
C PHE A 57 -8.20 -10.37 15.79
N ALA A 58 -9.07 -9.36 15.78
CA ALA A 58 -8.71 -8.01 15.35
C ALA A 58 -7.63 -7.38 16.24
N LEU A 59 -7.72 -7.53 17.57
CA LEU A 59 -6.73 -6.99 18.49
C LEU A 59 -5.38 -7.70 18.40
N VAL A 60 -5.37 -9.03 18.28
CA VAL A 60 -4.14 -9.83 18.13
C VAL A 60 -3.48 -9.53 16.80
N SER A 61 -4.23 -9.52 15.70
CA SER A 61 -3.69 -9.16 14.39
C SER A 61 -3.12 -7.74 14.42
N LEU A 62 -3.85 -6.78 14.97
CA LEU A 62 -3.35 -5.40 15.13
C LEU A 62 -2.05 -5.36 15.96
N ALA A 63 -1.99 -6.06 17.10
CA ALA A 63 -0.78 -6.12 17.92
C ALA A 63 0.43 -6.71 17.17
N VAL A 64 0.22 -7.78 16.39
CA VAL A 64 1.28 -8.40 15.56
C VAL A 64 1.75 -7.42 14.48
N ILE A 65 0.81 -6.73 13.81
CA ILE A 65 1.11 -5.77 12.75
C ILE A 65 1.92 -4.60 13.29
N TYR A 66 1.44 -3.94 14.36
CA TYR A 66 2.14 -2.82 14.96
C TYR A 66 3.49 -3.23 15.57
N GLY A 67 3.57 -4.44 16.17
CA GLY A 67 4.84 -4.98 16.67
C GLY A 67 5.87 -5.18 15.56
N MET A 68 5.45 -5.71 14.41
CA MET A 68 6.31 -5.88 13.25
C MET A 68 6.69 -4.55 12.60
N PHE A 69 5.76 -3.59 12.49
CA PHE A 69 6.08 -2.22 12.06
C PHE A 69 7.14 -1.57 12.94
N PHE A 70 7.04 -1.73 14.25
CA PHE A 70 8.05 -1.25 15.18
C PHE A 70 9.39 -1.95 14.95
N ALA A 71 9.41 -3.26 14.73
CA ALA A 71 10.62 -4.03 14.45
C ALA A 71 11.30 -3.59 13.13
N VAL A 72 10.52 -3.31 12.08
CA VAL A 72 11.03 -2.76 10.80
C VAL A 72 11.61 -1.37 11.02
N SER A 73 10.88 -0.49 11.69
CA SER A 73 11.34 0.88 11.98
C SER A 73 12.59 0.91 12.85
N ALA A 74 12.67 0.04 13.87
CA ALA A 74 13.83 -0.08 14.74
C ALA A 74 15.07 -0.58 13.98
N ASN A 75 14.89 -1.48 13.00
CA ASN A 75 15.97 -2.07 12.21
C ASN A 75 16.16 -1.43 10.82
N ARG A 76 15.59 -0.23 10.59
CA ARG A 76 15.59 0.46 9.28
C ARG A 76 16.97 0.75 8.69
N ASN A 77 18.01 0.77 9.51
CA ASN A 77 19.40 1.05 9.11
C ASN A 77 20.26 -0.23 8.99
N ASN A 78 19.68 -1.41 9.25
CA ASN A 78 20.37 -2.70 9.21
C ASN A 78 19.77 -3.60 8.12
N SER A 79 20.56 -4.56 7.61
CA SER A 79 20.07 -5.57 6.64
C SER A 79 18.91 -6.40 7.19
N MET A 80 18.83 -6.53 8.52
CA MET A 80 17.73 -7.19 9.22
C MET A 80 16.37 -6.50 9.00
N GLY A 81 16.36 -5.19 8.71
CA GLY A 81 15.13 -4.46 8.40
C GLY A 81 14.41 -5.02 7.17
N VAL A 82 15.15 -5.49 6.17
CA VAL A 82 14.60 -6.17 4.98
C VAL A 82 13.91 -7.48 5.38
N VAL A 83 14.52 -8.26 6.27
CA VAL A 83 13.95 -9.54 6.74
C VAL A 83 12.65 -9.30 7.50
N PHE A 84 12.62 -8.31 8.41
CA PHE A 84 11.39 -7.95 9.13
C PHE A 84 10.32 -7.42 8.18
N LEU A 85 10.69 -6.68 7.15
CA LEU A 85 9.76 -6.16 6.14
C LEU A 85 9.15 -7.32 5.33
N LEU A 86 9.97 -8.27 4.87
CA LEU A 86 9.48 -9.47 4.19
C LEU A 86 8.59 -10.32 5.10
N GLY A 87 8.96 -10.49 6.37
CA GLY A 87 8.13 -11.15 7.38
C GLY A 87 6.80 -10.43 7.64
N LEU A 88 6.81 -9.10 7.69
CA LEU A 88 5.59 -8.29 7.83
C LEU A 88 4.66 -8.50 6.65
N THR A 89 5.19 -8.43 5.42
CA THR A 89 4.39 -8.63 4.20
C THR A 89 3.87 -10.06 4.06
N PHE A 90 4.62 -11.06 4.54
CA PHE A 90 4.14 -12.43 4.69
C PHE A 90 2.92 -12.52 5.62
N ILE A 91 3.02 -11.92 6.82
CA ILE A 91 1.92 -11.90 7.79
C ILE A 91 0.71 -11.16 7.24
N MET A 92 0.92 -10.03 6.57
CA MET A 92 -0.13 -9.30 5.85
C MET A 92 -0.83 -10.19 4.83
N GLY A 93 -0.06 -10.92 4.01
CA GLY A 93 -0.60 -11.90 3.07
C GLY A 93 -1.44 -12.96 3.76
N ALA A 94 -0.95 -13.54 4.85
CA ALA A 94 -1.69 -14.55 5.61
C ALA A 94 -3.00 -14.01 6.21
N LEU A 95 -3.00 -12.76 6.67
CA LEU A 95 -4.20 -12.07 7.18
C LEU A 95 -5.23 -11.74 6.10
N LEU A 96 -4.86 -11.77 4.81
CA LEU A 96 -5.83 -11.73 3.71
C LEU A 96 -6.61 -13.05 3.58
N GLY A 97 -6.13 -14.14 4.19
CA GLY A 97 -6.71 -15.48 4.13
C GLY A 97 -8.24 -15.54 4.31
N PRO A 98 -8.84 -14.96 5.38
CA PRO A 98 -10.30 -14.99 5.57
C PRO A 98 -11.06 -14.29 4.43
N ILE A 99 -10.54 -13.17 3.93
CA ILE A 99 -11.16 -12.40 2.84
C ILE A 99 -11.06 -13.20 1.53
N LEU A 100 -9.91 -13.83 1.27
CA LEU A 100 -9.71 -14.67 0.10
C LEU A 100 -10.57 -15.93 0.14
N GLN A 101 -10.73 -16.57 1.30
CA GLN A 101 -11.62 -17.72 1.48
C GLN A 101 -13.07 -17.34 1.16
N VAL A 102 -13.56 -16.19 1.63
CA VAL A 102 -14.88 -15.68 1.27
C VAL A 102 -14.97 -15.40 -0.23
N ALA A 103 -14.00 -14.70 -0.81
CA ALA A 103 -13.99 -14.38 -2.24
C ALA A 103 -14.00 -15.65 -3.11
N LEU A 104 -13.19 -16.65 -2.77
CA LEU A 104 -13.07 -17.92 -3.50
C LEU A 104 -14.25 -18.88 -3.29
N SER A 105 -15.05 -18.68 -2.23
CA SER A 105 -16.32 -19.40 -2.06
C SER A 105 -17.38 -18.97 -3.09
N LEU A 106 -17.20 -17.82 -3.75
CA LEU A 106 -18.08 -17.33 -4.80
C LEU A 106 -17.80 -18.05 -6.12
N ARG A 107 -18.83 -18.17 -6.96
CA ARG A 107 -18.79 -18.91 -8.23
C ARG A 107 -17.73 -18.38 -9.22
N ASN A 108 -17.38 -17.10 -9.12
CA ASN A 108 -16.36 -16.42 -9.93
C ASN A 108 -15.16 -15.92 -9.07
N GLY A 109 -14.91 -16.53 -7.91
CA GLY A 109 -13.95 -16.03 -6.95
C GLY A 109 -12.51 -15.86 -7.46
N GLY A 110 -12.01 -16.82 -8.24
CA GLY A 110 -10.67 -16.74 -8.83
C GLY A 110 -10.53 -15.57 -9.80
N GLU A 111 -11.55 -15.32 -10.61
CA GLU A 111 -11.61 -14.18 -11.54
C GLU A 111 -11.68 -12.85 -10.77
N LEU A 112 -12.49 -12.78 -9.71
CA LEU A 112 -12.61 -11.59 -8.87
C LEU A 112 -11.28 -11.21 -8.22
N VAL A 113 -10.57 -12.18 -7.64
CA VAL A 113 -9.25 -11.94 -7.02
C VAL A 113 -8.24 -11.53 -8.08
N GLY A 114 -8.24 -12.20 -9.24
CA GLY A 114 -7.36 -11.86 -10.37
C GLY A 114 -7.59 -10.44 -10.90
N LEU A 115 -8.85 -10.04 -11.09
CA LEU A 115 -9.24 -8.70 -11.50
C LEU A 115 -8.85 -7.64 -10.47
N ALA A 116 -9.06 -7.91 -9.18
CA ALA A 116 -8.68 -6.99 -8.12
C ALA A 116 -7.16 -6.80 -8.03
N ALA A 117 -6.39 -7.89 -8.06
CA ALA A 117 -4.93 -7.84 -8.04
C ALA A 117 -4.36 -7.17 -9.29
N GLY A 118 -4.85 -7.56 -10.48
CA GLY A 118 -4.44 -6.97 -11.76
C GLY A 118 -4.81 -5.49 -11.85
N GLY A 119 -6.02 -5.11 -11.46
CA GLY A 119 -6.48 -3.71 -11.42
C GLY A 119 -5.62 -2.85 -10.51
N THR A 120 -5.31 -3.35 -9.30
CA THR A 120 -4.42 -2.64 -8.36
C THR A 120 -3.02 -2.48 -8.94
N GLY A 121 -2.48 -3.53 -9.57
CA GLY A 121 -1.17 -3.47 -10.24
C GLY A 121 -1.13 -2.45 -11.38
N ILE A 122 -2.16 -2.42 -12.23
CA ILE A 122 -2.27 -1.46 -13.35
C ILE A 122 -2.35 -0.03 -12.81
N ILE A 123 -3.21 0.22 -11.82
CA ILE A 123 -3.36 1.55 -11.21
C ILE A 123 -2.04 2.00 -10.58
N PHE A 124 -1.41 1.13 -9.79
CA PHE A 124 -0.14 1.41 -9.14
C PHE A 124 0.94 1.75 -10.16
N LEU A 125 1.17 0.90 -11.17
CA LEU A 125 2.19 1.14 -12.19
C LEU A 125 1.93 2.42 -12.99
N THR A 126 0.67 2.68 -13.34
CA THR A 126 0.28 3.87 -14.10
C THR A 126 0.55 5.15 -13.29
N LEU A 127 0.09 5.21 -12.05
CA LEU A 127 0.25 6.39 -11.19
C LEU A 127 1.70 6.58 -10.75
N SER A 128 2.42 5.50 -10.48
CA SER A 128 3.85 5.49 -10.20
C SER A 128 4.66 6.06 -11.38
N ALA A 129 4.34 5.67 -12.61
CA ALA A 129 4.97 6.21 -13.82
C ALA A 129 4.66 7.71 -13.99
N ILE A 130 3.42 8.13 -13.74
CA ILE A 130 3.03 9.55 -13.81
C ILE A 130 3.75 10.37 -12.75
N ALA A 131 3.78 9.91 -11.48
CA ALA A 131 4.44 10.62 -10.39
C ALA A 131 5.95 10.71 -10.55
N SER A 132 6.60 9.69 -11.11
CA SER A 132 8.05 9.68 -11.33
C SER A 132 8.52 10.54 -12.51
N THR A 133 7.64 10.83 -13.47
CA THR A 133 7.95 11.65 -14.65
C THR A 133 7.46 13.09 -14.55
N THR A 134 6.52 13.36 -13.65
CA THR A 134 5.89 14.68 -13.47
C THR A 134 6.78 15.63 -12.69
N LYS A 135 6.85 16.89 -13.15
CA LYS A 135 7.59 18.00 -12.49
C LYS A 135 6.75 18.78 -11.47
N ARG A 136 5.48 18.44 -11.31
CA ARG A 136 4.59 19.06 -10.31
C ARG A 136 4.87 18.47 -8.95
N ASP A 137 5.03 19.33 -7.96
CA ASP A 137 5.07 18.92 -6.56
C ASP A 137 3.64 18.67 -6.05
N PHE A 138 3.39 17.44 -5.61
CA PHE A 138 2.13 17.01 -5.00
C PHE A 138 2.15 17.08 -3.46
N SER A 139 3.17 17.68 -2.84
CA SER A 139 3.30 17.81 -1.38
C SER A 139 2.06 18.45 -0.73
N PHE A 140 1.39 19.37 -1.43
CA PHE A 140 0.16 20.02 -0.95
C PHE A 140 -1.02 19.06 -0.70
N MET A 141 -1.00 17.86 -1.30
CA MET A 141 -2.08 16.87 -1.15
C MET A 141 -2.04 16.15 0.20
N GLY A 142 -0.93 16.20 0.94
CA GLY A 142 -0.75 15.43 2.18
C GLY A 142 -1.86 15.67 3.22
N ASN A 143 -2.20 16.94 3.49
CA ASN A 143 -3.26 17.28 4.44
C ASN A 143 -4.65 16.83 3.96
N PHE A 144 -4.92 16.94 2.65
CA PHE A 144 -6.18 16.48 2.07
C PHE A 144 -6.34 14.96 2.17
N LEU A 145 -5.28 14.22 1.85
CA LEU A 145 -5.27 12.75 1.94
C LEU A 145 -5.42 12.27 3.40
N LEU A 146 -4.81 12.98 4.36
CA LEU A 146 -4.95 12.69 5.79
C LEU A 146 -6.40 12.90 6.27
N VAL A 147 -7.04 13.99 5.89
CA VAL A 147 -8.47 14.20 6.21
C VAL A 147 -9.33 13.13 5.55
N GLY A 148 -9.04 12.80 4.29
CA GLY A 148 -9.78 11.79 3.56
C GLY A 148 -9.70 10.40 4.20
N ILE A 149 -8.54 9.96 4.68
CA ILE A 149 -8.43 8.65 5.35
C ILE A 149 -9.19 8.62 6.68
N ILE A 150 -9.18 9.73 7.45
CA ILE A 150 -9.98 9.85 8.67
C ILE A 150 -11.47 9.74 8.34
N LEU A 151 -11.94 10.46 7.32
CA LEU A 151 -13.33 10.38 6.86
C LEU A 151 -13.70 8.96 6.41
N LEU A 152 -12.79 8.29 5.71
CA LEU A 152 -13.00 6.91 5.26
C LEU A 152 -13.13 5.94 6.43
N ILE A 153 -12.32 6.10 7.49
CA ILE A 153 -12.43 5.30 8.72
C ILE A 153 -13.75 5.58 9.44
N VAL A 154 -14.15 6.84 9.58
CA VAL A 154 -15.43 7.18 10.21
C VAL A 154 -16.61 6.63 9.41
N ALA A 155 -16.56 6.74 8.07
CA ALA A 155 -17.58 6.20 7.19
C ALA A 155 -17.62 4.66 7.21
N SER A 156 -16.47 3.99 7.33
CA SER A 156 -16.43 2.52 7.45
C SER A 156 -17.02 2.04 8.77
N LEU A 157 -16.77 2.76 9.87
CA LEU A 157 -17.40 2.50 11.16
C LEU A 157 -18.92 2.73 11.11
N ALA A 158 -19.37 3.80 10.46
CA ALA A 158 -20.80 4.04 10.25
C ALA A 158 -21.46 2.93 9.41
N ASN A 159 -20.78 2.42 8.39
CA ASN A 159 -21.27 1.33 7.55
C ASN A 159 -21.51 0.03 8.34
N LEU A 160 -20.79 -0.21 9.45
CA LEU A 160 -21.03 -1.37 10.32
C LEU A 160 -22.43 -1.38 10.93
N PHE A 161 -23.00 -0.20 11.22
CA PHE A 161 -24.34 -0.06 11.78
C PHE A 161 -25.43 0.04 10.71
N LEU A 162 -25.13 0.67 9.57
CA LEU A 162 -26.10 0.90 8.51
C LEU A 162 -26.29 -0.31 7.58
N GLN A 163 -25.22 -1.07 7.32
CA GLN A 163 -25.21 -2.28 6.48
C GLN A 163 -25.89 -2.10 5.11
N ILE A 164 -25.80 -0.91 4.51
CA ILE A 164 -26.43 -0.61 3.21
C ILE A 164 -25.46 -1.04 2.08
N PRO A 165 -25.83 -1.98 1.20
CA PRO A 165 -24.93 -2.48 0.15
C PRO A 165 -24.41 -1.39 -0.79
N ALA A 166 -25.28 -0.43 -1.17
CA ALA A 166 -24.89 0.70 -2.02
C ALA A 166 -23.87 1.63 -1.35
N PHE A 167 -23.95 1.78 -0.02
CA PHE A 167 -23.00 2.59 0.74
C PHE A 167 -21.61 1.91 0.81
N SER A 168 -21.58 0.58 0.99
CA SER A 168 -20.34 -0.20 0.94
C SER A 168 -19.62 -0.06 -0.40
N LEU A 169 -20.36 -0.16 -1.52
CA LEU A 169 -19.80 0.00 -2.86
C LEU A 169 -19.24 1.42 -3.09
N ALA A 170 -19.98 2.45 -2.67
CA ALA A 170 -19.51 3.83 -2.74
C ALA A 170 -18.23 4.04 -1.92
N LEU A 171 -18.18 3.47 -0.71
CA LEU A 171 -17.02 3.54 0.17
C LEU A 171 -15.80 2.86 -0.46
N SER A 172 -15.97 1.69 -1.08
CA SER A 172 -14.89 1.03 -1.83
C SER A 172 -14.39 1.87 -3.00
N GLY A 173 -15.28 2.52 -3.76
CA GLY A 173 -14.89 3.42 -4.85
C GLY A 173 -14.08 4.63 -4.37
N VAL A 174 -14.52 5.26 -3.28
CA VAL A 174 -13.77 6.35 -2.63
C VAL A 174 -12.42 5.86 -2.11
N ALA A 175 -12.36 4.66 -1.52
CA ALA A 175 -11.12 4.06 -1.06
C ALA A 175 -10.10 3.92 -2.19
N VAL A 176 -10.50 3.37 -3.34
CA VAL A 176 -9.62 3.20 -4.50
C VAL A 176 -9.07 4.54 -4.97
N LEU A 177 -9.90 5.58 -5.08
CA LEU A 177 -9.46 6.93 -5.47
C LEU A 177 -8.50 7.54 -4.45
N LEU A 178 -8.77 7.34 -3.17
CA LEU A 178 -7.98 7.89 -2.09
C LEU A 178 -6.60 7.23 -1.97
N PHE A 179 -6.53 5.90 -2.04
CA PHE A 179 -5.26 5.17 -2.10
C PHE A 179 -4.49 5.43 -3.39
N SER A 180 -5.18 5.65 -4.52
CA SER A 180 -4.55 6.15 -5.74
C SER A 180 -3.86 7.50 -5.52
N GLY A 181 -4.50 8.42 -4.79
CA GLY A 181 -3.91 9.68 -4.38
C GLY A 181 -2.68 9.51 -3.49
N PHE A 182 -2.70 8.56 -2.54
CA PHE A 182 -1.53 8.23 -1.72
C PHE A 182 -0.36 7.71 -2.53
N ILE A 183 -0.58 6.82 -3.51
CA ILE A 183 0.49 6.35 -4.42
C ILE A 183 1.17 7.53 -5.11
N LEU A 184 0.38 8.48 -5.64
CA LEU A 184 0.91 9.67 -6.29
C LEU A 184 1.75 10.52 -5.31
N TYR A 185 1.25 10.73 -4.10
CA TYR A 185 1.90 11.51 -3.05
C TYR A 185 3.21 10.87 -2.57
N ASP A 186 3.21 9.56 -2.30
CA ASP A 186 4.37 8.84 -1.78
C ASP A 186 5.48 8.74 -2.83
N VAL A 187 5.15 8.40 -4.07
CA VAL A 187 6.13 8.38 -5.17
C VAL A 187 6.69 9.78 -5.41
N ASN A 188 5.86 10.83 -5.37
CA ASN A 188 6.31 12.21 -5.48
C ASN A 188 7.29 12.60 -4.36
N ARG A 189 7.05 12.16 -3.12
CA ARG A 189 7.94 12.41 -1.97
C ARG A 189 9.31 11.77 -2.16
N ILE A 190 9.37 10.56 -2.70
CA ILE A 190 10.64 9.87 -3.01
C ILE A 190 11.40 10.60 -4.12
N VAL A 191 10.71 11.01 -5.18
CA VAL A 191 11.28 11.72 -6.34
C VAL A 191 11.90 13.07 -5.94
N HIS A 192 11.21 13.83 -5.09
CA HIS A 192 11.65 15.16 -4.64
C HIS A 192 12.61 15.11 -3.44
N GLY A 193 13.06 13.93 -3.02
CA GLY A 193 14.08 13.75 -1.99
C GLY A 193 13.58 13.84 -0.55
N GLY A 194 12.26 13.76 -0.31
CA GLY A 194 11.68 13.70 1.03
C GLY A 194 11.90 12.37 1.75
N GLU A 195 12.17 11.28 1.02
CA GLU A 195 12.51 9.96 1.57
C GLU A 195 13.86 9.46 1.05
N THR A 196 14.79 9.20 1.96
CA THR A 196 16.14 8.71 1.63
C THR A 196 16.34 7.23 1.92
N ASN A 197 15.41 6.59 2.63
CA ASN A 197 15.49 5.19 3.03
C ASN A 197 14.49 4.34 2.26
N TYR A 198 14.99 3.45 1.40
CA TYR A 198 14.17 2.57 0.58
C TYR A 198 13.38 1.52 1.40
N VAL A 199 13.82 1.17 2.62
CA VAL A 199 13.08 0.26 3.52
C VAL A 199 11.86 0.95 4.14
N MET A 200 11.94 2.26 4.37
CA MET A 200 10.81 3.06 4.87
C MET A 200 9.88 3.53 3.75
N ALA A 201 10.41 3.58 2.51
CA ALA A 201 9.68 3.95 1.31
C ALA A 201 8.95 2.76 0.65
N THR A 202 9.22 1.53 1.11
CA THR A 202 8.56 0.29 0.68
C THR A 202 7.46 -0.07 1.68
#